data_AF-U6DKG3-F1
#
_entry.id   AF-U6DKG3-F1
#
_cell.length_a   1.000
_cell.length_b   1.000
_cell.length_c   1.000
_cell.angle_alpha   90.00
_cell.angle_beta   90.00
_cell.angle_gamma   90.00
#
_symmetry.space_group_name_H-M   'P 1'
#
loop_
_entity.id
_entity.type
_entity.pdbx_description
1 polymer ?
#
loop_
_entity_poly.entity_id
_entity_poly.type
_entity_poly.pdbx_seq_one_letter_code
_entity_poly.pdbx_strand_id
1 'polypeptide(L)'
;TWKLLGSVVYAHSKELITAWYIGFLVLIFASFLVYLAEKDANSDFSSYADSLWWGTITLTTIGYGDKTPHTWLGRVLAAGFALLGISFFALPAGILGSGFALKVQEQHRQKHFEKRRMPAANLIQAAWRLYSTDTSRAYLTATWYYYDSILPSFRELALL
;
A
#
# COMPACT_ATOMS: atom_id res chain seq x y z
N THR A 1 3.28 -5.37 9.83
CA THR A 1 3.34 -5.74 8.40
C THR A 1 1.95 -6.03 7.83
N TRP A 2 1.22 -7.01 8.35
CA TRP A 2 -0.11 -7.41 7.86
C TRP A 2 -1.17 -6.29 7.80
N LYS A 3 -1.24 -5.43 8.83
CA LYS A 3 -2.19 -4.30 8.87
C LYS A 3 -1.91 -3.26 7.77
N LEU A 4 -0.64 -3.04 7.43
CA LEU A 4 -0.25 -2.07 6.40
C LEU A 4 -0.62 -2.60 5.01
N LEU A 5 -0.24 -3.84 4.72
CA LEU A 5 -0.54 -4.53 3.48
C LEU A 5 -2.05 -4.61 3.26
N GLY A 6 -2.81 -5.11 4.24
CA GLY A 6 -4.27 -5.20 4.14
C GLY A 6 -4.93 -3.84 3.89
N SER A 7 -4.42 -2.77 4.49
CA SER A 7 -4.96 -1.42 4.27
C SER A 7 -4.68 -0.89 2.86
N VAL A 8 -3.51 -1.16 2.27
CA VAL A 8 -3.20 -0.76 0.88
C VAL A 8 -4.03 -1.59 -0.11
N VAL A 9 -4.11 -2.91 0.10
CA VAL A 9 -4.93 -3.80 -0.72
C VAL A 9 -6.41 -3.40 -0.67
N TYR A 10 -6.94 -3.09 0.52
CA TYR A 10 -8.33 -2.66 0.66
C TYR A 10 -8.59 -1.32 -0.05
N ALA A 11 -7.67 -0.35 0.08
CA ALA A 11 -7.78 0.94 -0.58
C ALA A 11 -7.83 0.82 -2.12
N HIS A 12 -7.04 -0.09 -2.69
CA HIS A 12 -6.97 -0.33 -4.14
C HIS A 12 -7.71 -1.60 -4.59
N SER A 13 -8.66 -2.09 -3.78
CA SER A 13 -9.34 -3.38 -4.00
C SER A 13 -10.10 -3.41 -5.32
N LYS A 14 -10.78 -2.32 -5.69
CA LYS A 14 -11.52 -2.23 -6.97
C LYS A 14 -10.59 -2.29 -8.18
N GLU A 15 -9.46 -1.60 -8.12
CA GLU A 15 -8.45 -1.59 -9.19
C GLU A 15 -7.82 -2.97 -9.36
N LEU A 16 -7.46 -3.61 -8.24
CA LEU A 16 -6.94 -4.98 -8.22
C LEU A 16 -7.94 -5.97 -8.79
N ILE A 17 -9.19 -5.97 -8.30
CA ILE A 17 -10.23 -6.88 -8.80
C ILE A 17 -10.44 -6.69 -10.30
N THR A 18 -10.46 -5.45 -10.78
CA THR A 18 -10.62 -5.15 -12.22
C THR A 18 -9.45 -5.70 -13.03
N ALA A 19 -8.20 -5.51 -12.57
CA ALA A 19 -7.02 -6.04 -13.25
C ALA A 19 -7.03 -7.57 -13.30
N TRP A 20 -7.35 -8.23 -12.17
CA TRP A 20 -7.47 -9.69 -12.11
C TRP A 20 -8.58 -10.21 -13.00
N TYR A 21 -9.76 -9.57 -12.99
CA TYR A 21 -10.90 -9.96 -13.81
C TYR A 21 -10.58 -9.89 -15.30
N ILE A 22 -10.03 -8.76 -15.77
CA ILE A 22 -9.68 -8.59 -17.18
C ILE A 22 -8.52 -9.52 -17.56
N GLY A 23 -7.50 -9.64 -16.72
CA GLY A 23 -6.38 -10.56 -16.94
C GLY A 23 -6.84 -12.01 -17.09
N PHE A 24 -7.77 -12.47 -16.25
CA PHE A 24 -8.32 -13.82 -16.33
C PHE A 24 -9.16 -14.03 -17.60
N LEU A 25 -9.97 -13.04 -18.00
CA LEU A 25 -10.71 -13.10 -19.27
C LEU A 25 -9.76 -13.20 -20.48
N VAL A 26 -8.69 -12.40 -20.49
CA VAL A 26 -7.66 -12.45 -21.55
C VAL A 26 -6.98 -13.82 -21.56
N LEU A 27 -6.64 -14.38 -20.39
CA LEU A 27 -6.04 -15.71 -20.28
C LEU A 27 -6.93 -16.80 -20.89
N ILE A 28 -8.20 -16.85 -20.48
CA ILE A 28 -9.17 -17.85 -20.95
C ILE A 28 -9.35 -17.74 -22.47
N PHE A 29 -9.53 -16.51 -22.97
CA PHE A 29 -9.79 -16.26 -24.38
C PHE A 29 -8.56 -16.51 -25.27
N ALA A 30 -7.37 -16.08 -24.84
CA ALA A 30 -6.13 -16.32 -25.54
C ALA A 30 -5.80 -17.82 -25.62
N SER A 31 -5.93 -18.53 -24.50
CA SER A 31 -5.71 -19.98 -24.46
C SER A 31 -6.70 -20.71 -25.36
N PHE A 32 -7.98 -20.31 -25.36
CA PHE A 32 -8.98 -20.94 -26.23
C PHE A 32 -8.69 -20.74 -27.71
N LEU A 33 -8.36 -19.51 -28.12
CA LEU A 33 -8.06 -19.22 -29.53
C LEU A 33 -6.76 -19.89 -30.01
N VAL A 34 -5.71 -19.92 -29.19
CA VAL A 34 -4.46 -20.61 -29.53
C VAL A 34 -4.66 -22.12 -29.55
N TYR A 35 -5.44 -22.69 -28.63
CA TYR A 35 -5.83 -24.10 -28.69
C TYR A 35 -6.51 -24.44 -30.01
N LEU A 36 -7.51 -23.65 -30.44
CA LEU A 36 -8.18 -23.89 -31.72
C LEU A 36 -7.25 -23.78 -32.92
N ALA A 37 -6.26 -22.88 -32.88
CA ALA A 37 -5.28 -22.71 -33.95
C ALA A 37 -4.23 -23.83 -34.00
N GLU A 38 -3.88 -24.43 -32.86
CA GLU A 38 -2.77 -25.39 -32.75
C GLU A 38 -3.22 -26.85 -32.60
N LYS A 39 -4.48 -27.14 -32.22
CA LYS A 39 -4.95 -28.49 -31.86
C LYS A 39 -4.69 -29.59 -32.91
N ASP A 40 -4.71 -29.24 -34.19
CA ASP A 40 -4.56 -30.21 -35.30
C ASP A 40 -3.11 -30.29 -35.80
N ALA A 41 -2.27 -29.31 -35.44
CA ALA A 41 -0.93 -29.15 -35.98
C ALA A 41 0.18 -29.39 -34.94
N ASN A 42 -0.14 -29.30 -33.64
CA ASN A 42 0.82 -29.42 -32.56
C ASN A 42 0.30 -30.34 -31.43
N SER A 43 1.04 -31.42 -31.16
CA SER A 43 0.74 -32.35 -30.06
C SER A 43 0.84 -31.71 -28.66
N ASP A 44 1.58 -30.61 -28.52
CA ASP A 44 1.74 -29.90 -27.24
C ASP A 44 0.42 -29.31 -26.74
N PHE A 45 -0.49 -29.01 -27.66
CA PHE A 45 -1.83 -28.45 -27.40
C PHE A 45 -2.92 -29.51 -27.55
N SER A 46 -2.69 -30.71 -27.00
CA SER A 46 -3.62 -31.84 -27.09
C SER A 46 -4.96 -31.58 -26.39
N SER A 47 -4.93 -30.86 -25.26
CA SER A 47 -6.10 -30.53 -24.45
C SER A 47 -6.19 -29.03 -24.18
N TYR A 48 -7.39 -28.55 -23.84
CA TYR A 48 -7.55 -27.16 -23.42
C TYR A 48 -6.74 -26.83 -22.16
N ALA A 49 -6.54 -27.82 -21.27
CA ALA A 49 -5.71 -27.66 -20.07
C ALA A 49 -4.24 -27.36 -20.42
N ASP A 50 -3.71 -27.97 -21.48
CA ASP A 50 -2.35 -27.69 -21.97
C ASP A 50 -2.21 -26.25 -22.46
N SER A 51 -3.24 -25.75 -23.14
CA SER A 51 -3.25 -24.37 -23.61
C SER A 51 -3.38 -23.37 -22.46
N LEU A 52 -4.18 -23.69 -21.44
CA LEU A 52 -4.26 -22.88 -20.21
C LEU A 52 -2.94 -22.83 -19.45
N TRP A 53 -2.22 -23.95 -19.38
CA TRP A 53 -0.87 -24.00 -18.83
C TRP A 53 0.06 -23.06 -19.60
N TRP A 54 0.12 -23.22 -20.93
CA TRP A 54 0.91 -22.35 -21.81
C TRP A 54 0.55 -20.87 -21.63
N GLY A 55 -0.74 -20.53 -21.62
CA GLY A 55 -1.23 -19.17 -21.46
C GLY A 55 -0.81 -18.58 -20.11
N THR A 56 -0.89 -19.36 -19.03
CA THR A 56 -0.48 -18.93 -17.70
C THR A 56 1.01 -18.61 -17.67
N ILE A 57 1.86 -19.56 -18.09
CA ILE A 57 3.33 -19.41 -18.11
C ILE A 57 3.78 -18.25 -19.02
N THR A 58 3.07 -18.03 -20.13
CA THR A 58 3.37 -16.94 -21.08
C THR A 58 2.94 -15.58 -20.52
N LEU A 59 1.71 -15.45 -20.01
CA LEU A 59 1.19 -14.18 -19.51
C LEU A 59 1.86 -13.73 -18.20
N THR A 60 2.34 -14.67 -17.38
CA THR A 60 3.17 -14.36 -16.21
C THR A 60 4.65 -14.16 -16.55
N THR A 61 5.01 -14.14 -17.84
CA THR A 61 6.39 -13.92 -18.33
C THR A 61 7.42 -14.92 -17.82
N ILE A 62 6.98 -16.14 -17.45
CA ILE A 62 7.91 -17.21 -17.02
C ILE A 62 8.57 -17.84 -18.25
N GLY A 63 7.77 -18.22 -19.24
CA GLY A 63 8.25 -18.67 -20.56
C GLY A 63 9.18 -19.89 -20.53
N TYR A 64 8.75 -21.02 -19.95
CA TYR A 64 9.55 -22.25 -19.92
C TYR A 64 9.96 -22.78 -21.30
N GLY A 65 9.13 -22.52 -22.33
CA GLY A 65 9.39 -22.97 -23.70
C GLY A 65 9.07 -24.44 -23.96
N ASP A 66 8.46 -25.13 -22.99
CA ASP A 66 7.97 -26.51 -23.07
C ASP A 66 6.79 -26.67 -24.05
N LYS A 67 5.95 -25.64 -24.16
CA LYS A 67 4.86 -25.56 -25.14
C LYS A 67 4.94 -24.25 -25.89
N THR A 68 4.94 -24.29 -27.22
CA THR A 68 4.98 -23.07 -28.04
C THR A 68 4.15 -23.22 -29.31
N PRO A 69 3.38 -22.18 -29.73
CA PRO A 69 2.62 -22.26 -30.97
C PRO A 69 3.55 -22.36 -32.18
N HIS A 70 3.27 -23.32 -33.06
CA HIS A 70 4.06 -23.59 -34.25
C HIS A 70 3.42 -23.04 -35.51
N THR A 71 2.09 -22.94 -35.55
CA THR A 71 1.37 -22.39 -36.70
C THR A 71 1.54 -20.87 -36.77
N TRP A 72 1.51 -20.34 -37.99
CA TRP A 72 1.56 -18.88 -38.18
C TRP A 72 0.39 -18.17 -37.48
N LEU A 73 -0.82 -18.74 -37.58
CA LEU A 73 -2.01 -18.19 -36.95
C LEU A 73 -1.88 -18.19 -35.42
N GLY A 74 -1.45 -19.30 -34.83
CA GLY A 74 -1.22 -19.42 -33.39
C GLY A 74 -0.17 -18.43 -32.89
N ARG A 75 0.91 -18.20 -33.65
CA ARG A 75 1.94 -17.21 -33.30
C ARG A 75 1.43 -15.77 -33.34
N VAL A 76 0.64 -15.40 -34.35
CA VAL A 76 0.05 -14.05 -34.45
C VAL A 76 -0.93 -13.80 -33.29
N LEU A 77 -1.80 -14.78 -33.00
CA LEU A 77 -2.72 -14.70 -31.86
C LEU A 77 -1.97 -14.62 -30.54
N ALA A 78 -0.99 -15.49 -30.33
CA ALA A 78 -0.15 -15.51 -29.13
C ALA A 78 0.57 -14.17 -28.92
N ALA A 79 1.19 -13.61 -29.97
CA ALA A 79 1.87 -12.32 -29.89
C ALA A 79 0.91 -11.18 -29.51
N GLY A 80 -0.27 -11.12 -30.13
CA GLY A 80 -1.27 -10.10 -29.83
C GLY A 80 -1.79 -10.17 -28.41
N PHE A 81 -2.15 -11.38 -27.95
CA PHE A 81 -2.64 -11.58 -26.58
C PHE A 81 -1.55 -11.50 -25.52
N ALA A 82 -0.30 -11.86 -25.83
CA ALA A 82 0.81 -11.70 -24.90
C ALA A 82 1.02 -10.23 -24.53
N LEU A 83 1.04 -9.32 -25.51
CA LEU A 83 1.19 -7.88 -25.25
C LEU A 83 0.09 -7.33 -24.33
N LEU A 84 -1.16 -7.73 -24.58
CA LEU A 84 -2.30 -7.32 -23.76
C LEU A 84 -2.26 -7.96 -22.36
N GLY A 85 -2.11 -9.28 -22.29
CA GLY A 85 -2.22 -10.03 -21.04
C GLY A 85 -1.07 -9.76 -20.07
N ILE A 86 0.17 -9.63 -20.55
CA ILE A 86 1.34 -9.29 -19.72
C ILE A 86 1.10 -7.97 -18.99
N SER A 87 0.53 -6.98 -19.70
CA SER A 87 0.21 -5.68 -19.12
C SER A 87 -0.74 -5.81 -17.93
N PHE A 88 -1.81 -6.60 -18.04
CA PHE A 88 -2.77 -6.79 -16.95
C PHE A 88 -2.20 -7.58 -15.76
N PHE A 89 -1.38 -8.59 -16.00
CA PHE A 89 -0.74 -9.36 -14.93
C PHE A 89 0.36 -8.57 -14.20
N ALA A 90 0.94 -7.56 -14.85
CA ALA A 90 1.90 -6.64 -14.22
C ALA A 90 1.23 -5.55 -13.35
N LEU A 91 -0.03 -5.18 -13.63
CA LEU A 91 -0.73 -4.09 -12.93
C LEU A 91 -0.81 -4.27 -11.40
N PRO A 92 -1.13 -5.45 -10.83
CA PRO A 92 -1.19 -5.61 -9.38
C PRO A 92 0.10 -5.22 -8.65
N ALA A 93 1.26 -5.58 -9.23
CA ALA A 93 2.55 -5.20 -8.66
C ALA A 93 2.76 -3.67 -8.71
N GLY A 94 2.38 -3.04 -9.83
CA GLY A 94 2.46 -1.59 -10.00
C GLY A 94 1.54 -0.80 -9.05
N ILE A 95 0.28 -1.24 -8.92
CA ILE A 95 -0.73 -0.62 -8.04
C ILE A 95 -0.31 -0.72 -6.57
N LEU A 96 0.17 -1.88 -6.14
CA LEU A 96 0.65 -2.04 -4.77
C LEU A 96 1.91 -1.21 -4.52
N GLY A 97 2.87 -1.20 -5.46
CA GLY A 97 4.08 -0.41 -5.36
C GLY A 97 3.81 1.09 -5.22
N SER A 98 2.93 1.64 -6.06
CA SER A 98 2.53 3.05 -5.99
C SER A 98 1.72 3.35 -4.73
N GLY A 99 0.80 2.45 -4.33
CA GLY A 99 0.02 2.58 -3.10
C GLY A 99 0.90 2.63 -1.83
N PHE A 100 1.96 1.83 -1.77
CA PHE A 100 2.94 1.90 -0.69
C PHE A 100 3.73 3.22 -0.73
N ALA A 101 4.21 3.65 -1.90
CA ALA A 101 4.95 4.90 -2.04
C ALA A 101 4.12 6.11 -1.57
N LEU A 102 2.86 6.20 -2.00
CA LEU A 102 1.94 7.26 -1.59
C LEU A 102 1.66 7.23 -0.09
N LYS A 103 1.47 6.04 0.51
CA LYS A 103 1.22 5.91 1.94
C LYS A 103 2.43 6.32 2.79
N VAL A 104 3.64 5.99 2.35
CA VAL A 104 4.88 6.44 2.99
C VAL A 104 5.00 7.96 2.91
N GLN A 105 4.73 8.55 1.73
CA GLN A 105 4.75 10.00 1.55
C GLN A 105 3.73 10.71 2.44
N GLU A 106 2.52 10.15 2.57
CA GLU A 106 1.47 10.67 3.45
C GLU A 106 1.90 10.63 4.92
N GLN A 107 2.49 9.52 5.37
CA GLN A 107 3.00 9.41 6.73
C GLN A 107 4.12 10.42 7.01
N HIS A 108 5.01 10.66 6.03
CA HIS A 108 6.02 11.71 6.16
C HIS A 108 5.37 13.10 6.33
N ARG A 109 4.31 13.40 5.57
CA ARG A 109 3.56 14.66 5.73
C ARG A 109 2.88 14.77 7.10
N GLN A 110 2.28 13.70 7.59
CA GLN A 110 1.63 13.69 8.91
C GLN A 110 2.63 13.86 10.07
N LYS A 111 3.86 13.35 9.96
CA LYS A 111 4.92 13.61 10.94
C LYS A 111 5.20 15.11 11.11
N HIS A 112 5.05 15.93 10.06
CA HIS A 112 5.16 17.39 10.18
C HIS A 112 4.03 18.01 11.01
N PHE A 113 2.82 17.45 10.93
CA PHE A 113 1.69 17.87 11.78
C PHE A 113 1.83 17.35 13.21
N GLU A 114 2.30 16.13 13.42
CA GLU A 114 2.54 15.58 14.76
C GLU A 114 3.61 16.38 15.52
N LYS A 115 4.60 16.97 14.83
CA LYS A 115 5.53 17.93 15.46
C LYS A 115 4.82 19.14 16.08
N ARG A 116 3.63 19.52 15.60
CA ARG A 116 2.82 20.62 16.17
C ARG A 116 2.02 20.21 17.42
N ARG A 117 1.92 18.90 17.71
CA ARG A 117 1.15 18.39 18.85
C ARG A 117 1.76 18.79 20.19
N MET A 118 3.09 18.80 20.30
CA MET A 118 3.81 19.22 21.51
C MET A 118 3.66 20.72 21.81
N PRO A 119 3.87 21.65 20.84
CA PRO A 119 3.55 23.06 21.04
C PRO A 119 2.08 23.31 21.44
N ALA A 120 1.13 22.60 20.83
CA ALA A 120 -0.29 22.74 21.19
C ALA A 120 -0.58 22.27 22.62
N ALA A 121 -0.02 21.14 23.05
CA ALA A 121 -0.14 20.67 24.42
C ALA A 121 0.48 21.66 25.42
N ASN A 122 1.66 22.22 25.10
CA ASN A 122 2.31 23.23 25.93
C ASN A 122 1.47 24.50 26.06
N LEU A 123 0.80 24.94 24.98
CA LEU A 123 -0.08 26.10 25.01
C LEU A 123 -1.26 25.88 25.97
N ILE A 124 -1.90 24.71 25.92
CA ILE A 124 -3.01 24.37 26.82
C ILE A 124 -2.54 24.35 28.27
N GLN A 125 -1.39 23.73 28.54
CA GLN A 125 -0.80 23.67 29.88
C GLN A 125 -0.44 25.08 30.41
N ALA A 126 0.14 25.93 29.57
CA ALA A 126 0.49 27.31 29.92
C ALA A 126 -0.76 28.16 30.18
N ALA A 127 -1.80 28.01 29.36
CA ALA A 127 -3.08 28.69 29.54
C ALA A 127 -3.74 28.32 30.87
N TRP A 128 -3.71 27.04 31.26
CA TRP A 128 -4.19 26.60 32.57
C TRP A 128 -3.36 27.18 33.72
N ARG A 129 -2.02 27.16 33.60
CA ARG A 129 -1.14 27.76 34.61
C ARG A 129 -1.44 29.24 34.80
N LEU A 130 -1.62 30.00 33.72
CA LEU A 130 -2.03 31.42 33.79
C LEU A 130 -3.41 31.61 34.41
N TYR A 131 -4.38 30.75 34.07
CA TYR A 131 -5.72 30.80 34.66
C TYR A 131 -5.69 30.55 36.19
N SER A 132 -4.79 29.69 36.66
CA SER A 132 -4.61 29.37 38.08
C SER A 132 -3.79 30.39 38.90
N THR A 133 -3.17 31.38 38.25
CA THR A 133 -2.42 32.44 38.95
C THR A 133 -3.29 33.59 39.46
N ASP A 134 -4.60 33.59 39.15
CA ASP A 134 -5.54 34.62 39.60
C ASP A 134 -5.71 34.58 41.14
N THR A 135 -5.38 35.69 41.81
CA THR A 135 -5.42 35.82 43.28
C THR A 135 -6.84 35.79 43.83
N SER A 136 -7.86 36.02 43.00
CA SER A 136 -9.26 35.83 43.39
C SER A 136 -9.64 34.36 43.56
N ARG A 137 -8.83 33.42 43.05
CA ARG A 137 -9.10 31.97 43.02
C ARG A 137 -8.13 31.19 43.91
N ALA A 138 -8.17 31.48 45.21
CA ALA A 138 -7.29 30.86 46.21
C ALA A 138 -7.39 29.32 46.31
N TYR A 139 -8.45 28.69 45.76
CA TYR A 139 -8.60 27.22 45.72
C TYR A 139 -7.71 26.54 44.65
N LEU A 140 -7.14 27.28 43.69
CA LEU A 140 -6.28 26.76 42.64
C LEU A 140 -4.80 26.78 43.08
N THR A 141 -4.42 25.86 43.95
CA THR A 141 -3.08 25.83 44.59
C THR A 141 -1.99 25.13 43.80
N ALA A 142 -2.35 24.35 42.76
CA ALA A 142 -1.41 23.45 42.07
C ALA A 142 -0.19 24.16 41.46
N THR A 143 -0.38 25.36 40.88
CA THR A 143 0.72 26.12 40.28
C THR A 143 1.62 26.73 41.34
N TRP A 144 1.06 27.26 42.43
CA TRP A 144 1.82 27.82 43.54
C TRP A 144 2.64 26.76 44.28
N TYR A 145 2.07 25.58 44.55
CA TYR A 145 2.76 24.46 45.20
C TYR A 145 3.98 23.97 44.40
N TYR A 146 3.86 23.95 43.06
CA TYR A 146 4.97 23.60 42.18
C TYR A 146 6.15 24.58 42.31
N TYR A 147 5.90 25.89 42.26
CA TYR A 147 6.97 26.88 42.40
C TYR A 147 7.56 26.93 43.81
N ASP A 148 6.74 26.77 44.84
CA ASP A 148 7.19 26.72 46.24
C ASP A 148 8.10 25.50 46.49
N SER A 149 7.85 24.37 45.80
CA SER A 149 8.73 23.19 45.86
C SER A 149 10.07 23.34 45.12
N ILE A 150 10.18 24.30 44.20
CA ILE A 150 11.39 24.53 43.37
C ILE A 150 12.28 25.62 43.96
N LEU A 151 11.68 26.61 44.63
CA LEU A 151 12.44 27.67 45.28
C LEU A 151 13.12 27.12 46.54
N PRO A 152 14.43 27.35 46.73
CA PRO A 152 15.07 27.02 48.00
C PRO A 152 14.38 27.81 49.11
N SER A 153 14.21 27.19 50.29
CA SER A 153 13.54 27.86 51.39
C SER A 153 14.22 29.20 51.67
N PHE A 154 13.45 30.24 51.95
CA PHE A 154 13.96 31.60 52.21
C PHE A 154 15.07 31.65 53.28
N ARG A 155 15.19 30.60 54.11
CA ARG A 155 16.26 30.42 55.09
C ARG A 155 17.65 30.11 54.49
N GLU A 156 17.73 29.44 53.34
CA GLU A 156 19.02 29.11 52.71
C GLU A 156 19.59 30.27 51.89
N LEU A 157 18.74 31.11 51.30
CA LEU A 157 19.14 32.31 50.55
C LEU A 157 19.68 33.44 51.46
N ALA A 158 19.32 33.46 52.73
CA ALA A 158 19.80 34.45 53.70
C ALA A 158 21.16 34.09 54.34
N LEU A 159 21.70 32.89 54.06
CA LEU A 159 22.97 32.39 54.59
C LEU A 159 24.11 32.37 53.53
N LEU A 160 23.85 32.89 52.34
CA LEU A 160 24.84 33.22 51.28
C LEU A 160 25.00 34.74 51.20
#